data_AF-A0A8H6NY88-F1
#
_entry.id   AF-A0A8H6NY88-F1
#
_cell.length_a   1.000
_cell.length_b   1.000
_cell.length_c   1.000
_cell.angle_alpha   90.00
_cell.angle_beta   90.00
_cell.angle_gamma   90.00
#
_symmetry.space_group_name_H-M   'P 1'
#
loop_
_entity.id
_entity.type
_entity.pdbx_description
1 polymer ?
#
loop_
_entity_poly.entity_id
_entity_poly.type
_entity_poly.pdbx_seq_one_letter_code
_entity_poly.pdbx_strand_id
1 'polypeptide(L)'
;MEQLILSFTRVQLGLEQASDLITRFLQLESAVLSGDITISPADLLLLLDRPSPASITSSLARLYSFSAPDRARLLHRAVHEPTTLSSGEIDLRRRFWPSHEYDACHVAWADALAKLESDTSEEHVVNTVERLQKVREKLAGDEEKAFEAAQREWVRRLVSVTIAPKARWGYAVYYVADAGADDEDLQVRVTASLQWARDVSVVAKNVQGIWALHRIEWPAGCIDRRRCRLFERLRRDFQMVRGTLPDGILQNVFLVVDRDSVHSVLNGPKNGVVCDDMWVWAVDPENRNHRQDDQDTAQEEQEAFYPGYMRVRLQQLASNFYEARRPDKGNTVPLETLWACAHKSHERAFVSVREEDFQKWVLNRDVGSCLRQ
;
A
#
# COMPACT_ATOMS: atom_id res chain seq x y z
N MET A 1 23.93 13.82 6.88
CA MET A 1 24.47 13.48 5.53
C MET A 1 24.84 12.01 5.42
N GLU A 2 25.64 11.47 6.34
CA GLU A 2 26.12 10.08 6.30
C GLU A 2 24.99 9.04 6.19
N GLN A 3 23.92 9.18 6.98
CA GLN A 3 22.75 8.29 6.91
C GLN A 3 22.11 8.28 5.51
N LEU A 4 22.03 9.45 4.85
CA LEU A 4 21.48 9.57 3.50
C LEU A 4 22.39 8.97 2.43
N ILE A 5 23.72 9.06 2.60
CA ILE A 5 24.66 8.44 1.65
C ILE A 5 24.65 6.92 1.81
N LEU A 6 24.48 6.41 3.03
CA LEU A 6 24.34 4.97 3.27
C LEU A 6 23.14 4.37 2.54
N SER A 7 22.07 5.13 2.32
CA SER A 7 20.88 4.65 1.59
C SER A 7 20.98 4.73 0.07
N PHE A 8 22.08 5.26 -0.48
CA PHE A 8 22.30 5.27 -1.93
C PHE A 8 22.32 3.83 -2.47
N THR A 9 21.62 3.62 -3.58
CA THR A 9 21.54 2.37 -4.34
C THR A 9 22.91 1.74 -4.55
N ARG A 10 23.91 2.55 -4.92
CA ARG A 10 25.27 2.05 -5.15
C ARG A 10 25.92 1.48 -3.89
N VAL A 11 25.65 2.06 -2.73
CA VAL A 11 26.12 1.56 -1.43
C VAL A 11 25.37 0.31 -1.04
N GLN A 12 24.04 0.32 -1.18
CA GLN A 12 23.18 -0.83 -0.87
C GLN A 12 23.54 -2.07 -1.72
N LEU A 13 23.96 -1.86 -2.96
CA LEU A 13 24.42 -2.92 -3.86
C LEU A 13 25.91 -3.29 -3.69
N GLY A 14 26.64 -2.65 -2.75
CA GLY A 14 28.06 -2.89 -2.53
C GLY A 14 28.96 -2.49 -3.70
N LEU A 15 28.47 -1.63 -4.60
CA LEU A 15 29.24 -1.11 -5.74
C LEU A 15 30.22 -0.02 -5.31
N GLU A 16 29.92 0.68 -4.22
CA GLU A 16 30.73 1.77 -3.68
C GLU A 16 30.78 1.69 -2.16
N GLN A 17 31.89 2.12 -1.58
CA GLN A 17 32.01 2.27 -0.13
C GLN A 17 31.42 3.60 0.32
N ALA A 18 30.61 3.56 1.39
CA ALA A 18 29.95 4.75 1.93
C ALA A 18 30.96 5.82 2.38
N SER A 19 32.09 5.42 2.97
CA SER A 19 33.17 6.33 3.41
C SER A 19 33.73 7.16 2.25
N ASP A 20 33.90 6.52 1.10
CA ASP A 20 34.51 7.13 -0.08
C ASP A 20 33.53 8.12 -0.70
N LEU A 21 32.25 7.76 -0.78
CA LEU A 21 31.17 8.64 -1.22
C LEU A 21 30.97 9.85 -0.31
N ILE A 22 31.03 9.67 1.02
CA ILE A 22 30.94 10.78 1.98
C ILE A 22 32.09 11.77 1.77
N THR A 23 33.31 11.25 1.67
CA THR A 23 34.50 12.08 1.44
C THR A 23 34.40 12.82 0.11
N ARG A 24 33.95 12.12 -0.94
CA ARG A 24 33.78 12.69 -2.27
C ARG A 24 32.68 13.75 -2.32
N PHE A 25 31.57 13.54 -1.62
CA PHE A 25 30.49 14.52 -1.50
C PHE A 25 31.00 15.84 -0.92
N LEU A 26 31.78 15.81 0.17
CA LEU A 26 32.31 17.03 0.79
C LEU A 26 33.24 17.82 -0.14
N GLN A 27 34.06 17.12 -0.93
CA GLN A 27 34.92 17.74 -1.94
C GLN A 27 34.09 18.45 -3.02
N LEU A 28 33.06 17.77 -3.53
CA LEU A 28 32.19 18.29 -4.58
C LEU A 28 31.30 19.41 -4.08
N GLU A 29 30.82 19.33 -2.84
CA GLU A 29 30.10 20.42 -2.19
C GLU A 29 30.96 21.68 -2.10
N SER A 30 32.21 21.55 -1.64
CA SER A 30 33.17 22.67 -1.60
C SER A 30 33.39 23.27 -2.99
N ALA A 31 33.62 22.42 -4.01
CA ALA A 31 33.81 22.85 -5.40
C ALA A 31 32.56 23.54 -5.98
N VAL A 32 31.36 23.04 -5.64
CA VAL A 32 30.09 23.63 -6.05
C VAL A 32 29.88 25.00 -5.41
N LEU A 33 30.23 25.15 -4.13
CA LEU A 33 30.12 26.41 -3.39
C LEU A 33 31.17 27.44 -3.84
N SER A 34 32.37 27.01 -4.24
CA SER A 34 33.41 27.90 -4.77
C SER A 34 33.20 28.29 -6.23
N GLY A 35 32.32 27.58 -6.95
CA GLY A 35 32.05 27.79 -8.38
C GLY A 35 33.09 27.16 -9.31
N ASP A 36 34.07 26.43 -8.77
CA ASP A 36 35.15 25.78 -9.53
C ASP A 36 34.80 24.32 -9.82
N ILE A 37 33.87 24.15 -10.76
CA ILE A 37 33.20 22.87 -10.98
C ILE A 37 33.81 22.18 -12.21
N THR A 38 34.77 21.27 -11.98
CA THR A 38 35.18 20.26 -12.97
C THR A 38 34.54 18.92 -12.64
N ILE A 39 33.39 18.64 -13.25
CA ILE A 39 32.61 17.43 -12.99
C ILE A 39 33.10 16.30 -13.88
N SER A 40 33.60 15.22 -13.28
CA SER A 40 33.85 14.00 -14.05
C SER A 40 32.54 13.24 -14.30
N PRO A 41 32.43 12.47 -15.39
CA PRO A 41 31.30 11.56 -15.60
C PRO A 41 31.10 10.55 -14.46
N ALA A 42 32.17 10.21 -13.73
CA ALA A 42 32.09 9.35 -12.55
C ALA A 42 31.38 10.04 -11.38
N ASP A 43 31.65 11.34 -11.14
CA ASP A 43 30.98 12.11 -10.09
C ASP A 43 29.46 12.20 -10.30
N LEU A 44 29.04 12.32 -11.56
CA LEU A 44 27.62 12.28 -11.95
C LEU A 44 26.97 10.94 -11.60
N LEU A 45 27.67 9.83 -11.81
CA LEU A 45 27.12 8.51 -11.50
C LEU A 45 27.01 8.29 -10.00
N LEU A 46 28.03 8.71 -9.25
CA LEU A 46 28.14 8.50 -7.80
C LEU A 46 27.11 9.31 -7.02
N LEU A 47 27.00 10.62 -7.27
CA LEU A 47 26.19 11.51 -6.43
C LEU A 47 24.72 11.61 -6.82
N LEU A 48 24.39 11.34 -8.08
CA LEU A 48 23.01 11.20 -8.53
C LEU A 48 22.46 9.80 -8.24
N ASP A 49 23.27 8.95 -7.59
CA ASP A 49 22.94 7.56 -7.28
C ASP A 49 22.43 6.82 -8.53
N ARG A 50 23.07 7.07 -9.68
CA ARG A 50 22.64 6.48 -10.95
C ARG A 50 23.00 5.00 -10.95
N PRO A 51 22.10 4.13 -11.48
CA PRO A 51 22.41 2.73 -11.67
C PRO A 51 23.64 2.57 -12.57
N SER A 52 24.28 1.40 -12.49
CA SER A 52 25.50 1.14 -13.26
C SER A 52 25.28 1.38 -14.77
N PRO A 53 26.30 1.82 -15.53
CA PRO A 53 26.17 1.98 -16.98
C PRO A 53 25.70 0.71 -17.70
N ALA A 54 26.04 -0.47 -17.19
CA ALA A 54 25.56 -1.76 -17.68
C ALA A 54 24.05 -1.92 -17.46
N SER A 55 23.56 -1.58 -16.26
CA SER A 55 22.12 -1.54 -15.96
C SER A 55 21.41 -0.53 -16.86
N ILE A 56 21.93 0.69 -17.02
CA ILE A 56 21.34 1.72 -17.89
C ILE A 56 21.27 1.25 -19.35
N THR A 57 22.31 0.62 -19.88
CA THR A 57 22.36 0.16 -21.29
C THR A 57 21.30 -0.92 -21.56
N SER A 58 21.18 -1.89 -20.65
CA SER A 58 20.15 -2.94 -20.74
C SER A 58 18.73 -2.37 -20.62
N SER A 59 18.57 -1.31 -19.83
CA SER A 59 17.31 -0.59 -19.61
C SER A 59 16.88 0.24 -20.81
N LEU A 60 17.81 1.00 -21.38
CA LEU A 60 17.59 1.81 -22.57
C LEU A 60 17.24 0.92 -23.76
N ALA A 61 17.89 -0.25 -23.93
CA ALA A 61 17.53 -1.21 -24.97
C ALA A 61 16.07 -1.69 -24.87
N ARG A 62 15.52 -1.84 -23.64
CA ARG A 62 14.09 -2.15 -23.42
C ARG A 62 13.16 -0.96 -23.62
N LEU A 63 13.64 0.28 -23.41
CA LEU A 63 12.84 1.47 -23.64
C LEU A 63 12.74 1.80 -25.13
N TYR A 64 13.79 1.59 -25.90
CA TYR A 64 13.81 1.83 -27.35
C TYR A 64 12.99 0.81 -28.15
N SER A 65 12.61 -0.33 -27.57
CA SER A 65 11.68 -1.28 -28.20
C SER A 65 10.21 -0.87 -28.07
N PHE A 66 9.90 0.07 -27.18
CA PHE A 66 8.60 0.73 -27.10
C PHE A 66 8.74 2.13 -27.71
N SER A 67 7.75 2.58 -28.47
CA SER A 67 7.70 3.91 -29.08
C SER A 67 7.58 5.02 -28.00
N ALA A 68 8.66 5.22 -27.24
CA ALA A 68 8.78 6.18 -26.17
C ALA A 68 9.11 7.58 -26.74
N PRO A 69 8.54 8.66 -26.17
CA PRO A 69 8.95 10.00 -26.54
C PRO A 69 10.44 10.20 -26.24
N ASP A 70 11.09 11.03 -27.07
CA ASP A 70 12.48 11.45 -26.88
C ASP A 70 12.70 11.95 -25.43
N ARG A 71 13.70 11.36 -24.75
CA ARG A 71 14.05 11.64 -23.35
C ARG A 71 14.20 13.15 -23.11
N ALA A 72 14.85 13.85 -24.03
CA ALA A 72 15.05 15.29 -23.93
C ALA A 72 13.71 16.05 -23.91
N ARG A 73 12.77 15.65 -24.79
CA ARG A 73 11.43 16.24 -24.85
C ARG A 73 10.63 15.98 -23.58
N LEU A 74 10.76 14.78 -22.99
CA LEU A 74 10.05 14.42 -21.78
C LEU A 74 10.57 15.17 -20.55
N LEU A 75 11.90 15.28 -20.40
CA LEU A 75 12.52 16.09 -19.35
C LEU A 75 12.14 17.56 -19.49
N HIS A 76 12.18 18.12 -20.70
CA HIS A 76 11.75 19.49 -20.96
C HIS A 76 10.28 19.72 -20.58
N ARG A 77 9.36 18.84 -20.98
CA ARG A 77 7.94 18.92 -20.57
C ARG A 77 7.78 18.82 -19.06
N ALA A 78 8.54 17.97 -18.39
CA ALA A 78 8.45 17.84 -16.95
C ALA A 78 8.90 19.11 -16.22
N VAL A 79 9.92 19.80 -16.71
CA VAL A 79 10.37 21.09 -16.13
C VAL A 79 9.36 22.21 -16.37
N HIS A 80 8.88 22.35 -17.62
CA HIS A 80 8.12 23.53 -18.03
C HIS A 80 6.60 23.36 -18.00
N GLU A 81 6.11 22.15 -18.24
CA GLU A 81 4.68 21.83 -18.39
C GLU A 81 4.32 20.52 -17.67
N PRO A 82 4.66 20.35 -16.37
CA PRO A 82 4.49 19.07 -15.68
C PRO A 82 3.04 18.58 -15.68
N THR A 83 2.07 19.50 -15.68
CA THR A 83 0.63 19.20 -15.76
C THR A 83 0.22 18.45 -17.04
N THR A 84 1.03 18.53 -18.10
CA THR A 84 0.77 17.83 -19.37
C THR A 84 1.27 16.39 -19.39
N LEU A 85 2.09 15.98 -18.41
CA LEU A 85 2.59 14.60 -18.33
C LEU A 85 1.40 13.63 -18.17
N SER A 86 1.38 12.50 -18.86
CA SER A 86 0.40 11.43 -18.59
C SER A 86 0.76 10.66 -17.30
N SER A 87 -0.17 9.86 -16.77
CA SER A 87 0.10 9.01 -15.59
C SER A 87 1.24 8.01 -15.80
N GLY A 88 1.49 7.57 -17.03
CA GLY A 88 2.64 6.72 -17.37
C GLY A 88 3.93 7.48 -17.68
N GLU A 89 3.87 8.81 -17.81
CA GLU A 89 5.03 9.69 -18.01
C GLU A 89 5.52 10.32 -16.70
N ILE A 90 4.65 10.44 -15.70
CA ILE A 90 4.94 11.19 -14.49
C ILE A 90 5.97 10.51 -13.58
N ASP A 91 6.09 9.19 -13.65
CA ASP A 91 7.10 8.42 -12.93
C ASP A 91 8.40 8.33 -13.75
N LEU A 92 9.05 9.49 -13.94
CA LEU A 92 10.23 9.61 -14.78
C LEU A 92 11.40 8.77 -14.27
N ARG A 93 11.61 8.73 -12.95
CA ARG A 93 12.72 7.99 -12.35
C ARG A 93 12.58 6.49 -12.60
N ARG A 94 11.41 5.90 -12.37
CA ARG A 94 11.18 4.48 -12.69
C ARG A 94 11.25 4.19 -14.18
N ARG A 95 10.91 5.17 -15.01
CA ARG A 95 10.99 5.07 -16.47
C ARG A 95 12.41 5.09 -16.99
N PHE A 96 13.30 5.89 -16.42
CA PHE A 96 14.71 5.96 -16.83
C PHE A 96 15.62 5.00 -16.04
N TRP A 97 15.18 4.54 -14.88
CA TRP A 97 15.88 3.61 -13.99
C TRP A 97 14.95 2.44 -13.60
N PRO A 98 15.08 1.26 -14.23
CA PRO A 98 14.13 0.17 -13.99
C PRO A 98 14.22 -0.44 -12.60
N SER A 99 13.07 -0.98 -12.20
CA SER A 99 12.50 -0.77 -10.88
C SER A 99 12.96 -1.70 -9.77
N HIS A 100 13.57 -2.84 -10.04
CA HIS A 100 13.83 -3.80 -8.95
C HIS A 100 14.94 -3.33 -8.00
N GLU A 101 15.96 -2.63 -8.51
CA GLU A 101 17.00 -2.01 -7.67
C GLU A 101 16.46 -0.75 -6.99
N TYR A 102 15.65 0.05 -7.70
CA TYR A 102 15.15 1.34 -7.22
C TYR A 102 14.08 1.20 -6.12
N ASP A 103 13.19 0.22 -6.21
CA ASP A 103 12.10 0.04 -5.24
C ASP A 103 12.65 -0.26 -3.82
N ALA A 104 13.76 -1.01 -3.71
CA ALA A 104 14.44 -1.25 -2.43
C ALA A 104 15.15 0.02 -1.91
N CYS A 105 15.70 0.83 -2.81
CA CYS A 105 16.46 2.03 -2.45
C CYS A 105 15.57 3.18 -2.01
N HIS A 106 14.36 3.29 -2.56
CA HIS A 106 13.37 4.25 -2.08
C HIS A 106 12.98 3.97 -0.61
N VAL A 107 12.85 2.69 -0.23
CA VAL A 107 12.60 2.29 1.16
C VAL A 107 13.81 2.64 2.04
N ALA A 108 15.02 2.27 1.63
CA ALA A 108 16.23 2.62 2.36
C ALA A 108 16.43 4.13 2.53
N TRP A 109 16.07 4.92 1.51
CA TRP A 109 16.09 6.39 1.57
C TRP A 109 15.10 6.93 2.60
N ALA A 110 13.86 6.43 2.59
CA ALA A 110 12.83 6.82 3.55
C ALA A 110 13.24 6.46 4.98
N ASP A 111 13.79 5.26 5.21
CA ASP A 111 14.26 4.83 6.52
C ASP A 111 15.44 5.68 7.01
N ALA A 112 16.38 6.01 6.12
CA ALA A 112 17.51 6.89 6.44
C ALA A 112 17.06 8.31 6.78
N LEU A 113 16.04 8.83 6.08
CA LEU A 113 15.45 10.13 6.37
C LEU A 113 14.72 10.12 7.72
N ALA A 114 13.88 9.11 7.97
CA ALA A 114 13.18 8.96 9.24
C ALA A 114 14.15 8.82 10.42
N LYS A 115 15.26 8.12 10.23
CA LYS A 115 16.33 8.03 11.22
C LYS A 115 17.06 9.36 11.43
N LEU A 116 17.32 10.12 10.36
CA LEU A 116 17.90 11.46 10.48
C LEU A 116 16.95 12.40 11.25
N GLU A 117 15.65 12.30 11.00
CA GLU A 117 14.60 13.03 11.71
C GLU A 117 14.51 12.63 13.19
N SER A 118 14.71 11.35 13.53
CA SER A 118 14.72 10.90 14.93
C SER A 118 15.97 11.34 15.70
N ASP A 119 17.13 11.35 15.02
CA ASP A 119 18.42 11.50 15.66
C ASP A 119 18.88 12.97 15.74
N THR A 120 18.23 13.89 15.01
CA THR A 120 18.67 15.28 14.87
C THR A 120 17.50 16.29 14.89
N SER A 121 17.81 17.59 14.91
CA SER A 121 16.77 18.63 14.82
C SER A 121 16.20 18.76 13.41
N GLU A 122 14.96 19.23 13.29
CA GLU A 122 14.32 19.52 12.00
C GLU A 122 15.17 20.46 11.12
N GLU A 123 15.77 21.49 11.71
CA GLU A 123 16.69 22.41 11.01
C GLU A 123 17.90 21.65 10.43
N HIS A 124 18.45 20.67 11.15
CA HIS A 124 19.56 19.87 10.67
C HIS A 124 19.16 18.94 9.52
N VAL A 125 17.96 18.36 9.58
CA VAL A 125 17.38 17.54 8.50
C VAL A 125 17.23 18.40 7.25
N VAL A 126 16.56 19.55 7.35
CA VAL A 126 16.33 20.49 6.25
C VAL A 126 17.65 20.92 5.64
N ASN A 127 18.61 21.37 6.45
CA ASN A 127 19.92 21.79 5.98
C ASN A 127 20.67 20.65 5.25
N THR A 128 20.61 19.42 5.79
CA THR A 128 21.25 18.25 5.18
C THR A 128 20.67 17.94 3.80
N VAL A 129 19.34 17.93 3.69
CA VAL A 129 18.64 17.64 2.42
C VAL A 129 18.92 18.75 1.40
N GLU A 130 18.85 20.02 1.80
CA GLU A 130 19.16 21.15 0.93
C GLU A 130 20.60 21.14 0.41
N ARG A 131 21.57 20.78 1.26
CA ARG A 131 22.97 20.65 0.86
C ARG A 131 23.15 19.61 -0.25
N LEU A 132 22.55 18.43 -0.06
CA LEU A 132 22.58 17.38 -1.07
C LEU A 132 21.87 17.80 -2.37
N GLN A 133 20.70 18.45 -2.24
CA GLN A 133 19.93 18.94 -3.38
C GLN A 133 20.73 19.96 -4.20
N LYS A 134 21.35 20.96 -3.56
CA LYS A 134 22.17 21.97 -4.26
C LYS A 134 23.31 21.36 -5.08
N VAL A 135 23.97 20.34 -4.52
CA VAL A 135 25.03 19.61 -5.23
C VAL A 135 24.42 18.85 -6.42
N ARG A 136 23.31 18.12 -6.22
CA ARG A 136 22.63 17.36 -7.29
C ARG A 136 22.12 18.24 -8.42
N GLU A 137 21.52 19.39 -8.12
CA GLU A 137 21.03 20.34 -9.12
C GLU A 137 22.16 20.86 -10.02
N LYS A 138 23.33 21.15 -9.43
CA LYS A 138 24.51 21.60 -10.19
C LYS A 138 25.10 20.52 -11.07
N LEU A 139 24.96 19.26 -10.67
CA LEU A 139 25.46 18.10 -11.39
C LEU A 139 24.51 17.65 -12.51
N ALA A 140 23.23 17.44 -12.19
CA ALA A 140 22.23 16.89 -13.12
C ALA A 140 21.60 17.94 -14.04
N GLY A 141 21.78 19.23 -13.76
CA GLY A 141 21.16 20.30 -14.51
C GLY A 141 19.63 20.18 -14.52
N ASP A 142 19.04 20.21 -15.70
CA ASP A 142 17.59 20.19 -15.87
C ASP A 142 16.95 18.80 -15.62
N GLU A 143 17.75 17.73 -15.55
CA GLU A 143 17.21 16.39 -15.27
C GLU A 143 16.69 16.26 -13.84
N GLU A 144 17.41 16.76 -12.83
CA GLU A 144 16.92 16.68 -11.44
C GLU A 144 15.71 17.58 -11.25
N LYS A 145 15.72 18.77 -11.86
CA LYS A 145 14.55 19.65 -11.90
C LYS A 145 13.34 18.97 -12.54
N ALA A 146 13.55 18.20 -13.61
CA ALA A 146 12.50 17.44 -14.26
C ALA A 146 11.92 16.37 -13.33
N PHE A 147 12.77 15.63 -12.62
CA PHE A 147 12.34 14.61 -11.66
C PHE A 147 11.56 15.21 -10.50
N GLU A 148 12.06 16.29 -9.90
CA GLU A 148 11.35 16.98 -8.83
C GLU A 148 10.02 17.59 -9.30
N ALA A 149 9.98 18.20 -10.49
CA ALA A 149 8.77 18.78 -11.03
C ALA A 149 7.72 17.71 -11.35
N ALA A 150 8.13 16.58 -11.92
CA ALA A 150 7.26 15.43 -12.15
C ALA A 150 6.76 14.81 -10.84
N GLN A 151 7.63 14.67 -9.83
CA GLN A 151 7.26 14.18 -8.51
C GLN A 151 6.29 15.14 -7.80
N ARG A 152 6.56 16.45 -7.83
CA ARG A 152 5.65 17.47 -7.28
C ARG A 152 4.30 17.45 -7.97
N GLU A 153 4.27 17.28 -9.29
CA GLU A 153 3.01 17.13 -10.02
C GLU A 153 2.31 15.82 -9.71
N TRP A 154 3.04 14.72 -9.50
CA TRP A 154 2.46 13.45 -9.06
C TRP A 154 1.81 13.61 -7.70
N VAL A 155 2.51 14.24 -6.76
CA VAL A 155 1.96 14.63 -5.46
C VAL A 155 0.76 15.56 -5.66
N ARG A 156 0.84 16.59 -6.51
CA ARG A 156 -0.29 17.50 -6.77
C ARG A 156 -1.49 16.76 -7.33
N ARG A 157 -1.33 15.78 -8.23
CA ARG A 157 -2.44 14.96 -8.75
C ARG A 157 -3.03 14.08 -7.66
N LEU A 158 -2.17 13.46 -6.88
CA LEU A 158 -2.57 12.67 -5.72
C LEU A 158 -3.37 13.52 -4.72
N VAL A 159 -2.90 14.74 -4.46
CA VAL A 159 -3.49 15.76 -3.56
C VAL A 159 -4.76 16.39 -4.15
N SER A 160 -4.81 16.69 -5.45
CA SER A 160 -5.98 17.32 -6.10
C SER A 160 -7.12 16.33 -6.35
N VAL A 161 -6.82 15.04 -6.53
CA VAL A 161 -7.82 13.96 -6.43
C VAL A 161 -8.34 13.82 -4.98
N THR A 162 -7.61 14.29 -3.97
CA THR A 162 -7.94 14.14 -2.54
C THR A 162 -8.44 15.41 -1.82
N ILE A 163 -8.34 16.61 -2.42
CA ILE A 163 -8.88 17.89 -1.87
C ILE A 163 -10.34 18.15 -2.30
N ALA A 164 -10.93 17.37 -3.22
CA ALA A 164 -12.40 17.28 -3.25
C ALA A 164 -12.89 16.89 -1.84
N PRO A 165 -13.98 17.48 -1.30
CA PRO A 165 -14.35 17.36 0.11
C PRO A 165 -14.27 15.90 0.53
N LYS A 166 -13.29 15.60 1.40
CA LYS A 166 -12.79 14.27 1.77
C LYS A 166 -13.90 13.22 1.81
N ALA A 167 -14.15 12.55 0.68
CA ALA A 167 -15.04 11.41 0.65
C ALA A 167 -14.36 10.33 1.49
N ARG A 168 -14.92 10.06 2.68
CA ARG A 168 -14.44 9.03 3.58
C ARG A 168 -14.67 7.71 2.90
N TRP A 169 -13.61 7.02 2.54
CA TRP A 169 -13.72 5.74 1.85
C TRP A 169 -13.45 4.61 2.83
N GLY A 170 -14.14 3.49 2.69
CA GLY A 170 -13.87 2.33 3.54
C GLY A 170 -15.11 1.48 3.75
N TYR A 171 -15.30 1.00 4.97
CA TYR A 171 -16.25 -0.06 5.27
C TYR A 171 -17.14 0.30 6.44
N ALA A 172 -18.39 -0.14 6.37
CA ALA A 172 -19.19 -0.35 7.55
C ALA A 172 -18.69 -1.58 8.32
N VAL A 173 -18.64 -1.51 9.64
CA VAL A 173 -18.15 -2.60 10.49
C VAL A 173 -19.04 -2.83 11.71
N TYR A 174 -19.38 -4.10 11.94
CA TYR A 174 -19.96 -4.58 13.17
C TYR A 174 -18.88 -5.21 14.05
N TYR A 175 -18.91 -4.87 15.35
CA TYR A 175 -18.08 -5.49 16.37
C TYR A 175 -18.96 -6.33 17.28
N VAL A 176 -18.61 -7.61 17.47
CA VAL A 176 -19.38 -8.51 18.34
C VAL A 176 -19.53 -7.92 19.74
N ALA A 177 -20.78 -7.72 20.18
CA ALA A 177 -21.11 -7.15 21.49
C ALA A 177 -20.73 -8.08 22.66
N ASP A 178 -20.60 -9.38 22.40
CA ASP A 178 -20.44 -10.44 23.40
C ASP A 178 -18.98 -10.90 23.57
N ALA A 179 -18.03 -10.01 23.30
CA ALA A 179 -16.61 -10.22 23.61
C ALA A 179 -16.33 -10.44 25.11
N GLY A 180 -17.32 -10.23 25.98
CA GLY A 180 -17.13 -10.01 27.40
C GLY A 180 -16.67 -8.57 27.62
N ALA A 181 -17.38 -7.83 28.48
CA ALA A 181 -16.94 -6.50 28.92
C ALA A 181 -15.57 -6.56 29.65
N ASP A 182 -15.12 -7.76 30.02
CA ASP A 182 -13.90 -8.01 30.79
C ASP A 182 -12.68 -8.38 29.92
N ASP A 183 -12.82 -8.49 28.59
CA ASP A 183 -11.68 -8.75 27.70
C ASP A 183 -11.18 -7.44 27.07
N GLU A 184 -10.62 -6.57 27.92
CA GLU A 184 -9.96 -5.32 27.52
C GLU A 184 -8.90 -5.57 26.42
N ASP A 185 -8.19 -6.70 26.52
CA ASP A 185 -7.24 -7.17 25.53
C ASP A 185 -7.89 -7.38 24.16
N LEU A 186 -9.10 -7.96 24.11
CA LEU A 186 -9.85 -8.10 22.86
C LEU A 186 -10.21 -6.74 22.26
N GLN A 187 -10.72 -5.79 23.06
CA GLN A 187 -11.17 -4.47 22.56
C GLN A 187 -10.01 -3.61 22.04
N VAL A 188 -8.89 -3.58 22.76
CA VAL A 188 -7.65 -2.91 22.32
C VAL A 188 -7.18 -3.49 20.99
N ARG A 189 -7.25 -4.82 20.85
CA ARG A 189 -6.72 -5.52 19.68
C ARG A 189 -7.64 -5.52 18.48
N VAL A 190 -8.96 -5.50 18.65
CA VAL A 190 -9.93 -5.24 17.58
C VAL A 190 -9.58 -3.94 16.86
N THR A 191 -9.34 -2.89 17.64
CA THR A 191 -8.97 -1.57 17.13
C THR A 191 -7.58 -1.60 16.50
N ALA A 192 -6.60 -2.23 17.16
CA ALA A 192 -5.23 -2.33 16.65
C ALA A 192 -5.14 -3.12 15.34
N SER A 193 -5.92 -4.20 15.18
CA SER A 193 -5.91 -5.06 13.98
C SER A 193 -6.36 -4.30 12.74
N LEU A 194 -7.44 -3.55 12.86
CA LEU A 194 -7.98 -2.75 11.76
C LEU A 194 -7.15 -1.48 11.52
N GLN A 195 -6.59 -0.89 12.57
CA GLN A 195 -5.62 0.19 12.44
C GLN A 195 -4.35 -0.29 11.71
N TRP A 196 -3.93 -1.53 11.95
CA TRP A 196 -2.81 -2.12 11.25
C TRP A 196 -3.12 -2.39 9.76
N ALA A 197 -4.34 -2.83 9.43
CA ALA A 197 -4.80 -2.91 8.03
C ALA A 197 -4.71 -1.56 7.29
N ARG A 198 -4.96 -0.47 8.00
CA ARG A 198 -4.79 0.91 7.51
C ARG A 198 -3.32 1.27 7.33
N ASP A 199 -2.48 0.97 8.32
CA ASP A 199 -1.08 1.43 8.35
C ASP A 199 -0.16 0.65 7.41
N VAL A 200 -0.51 -0.60 7.08
CA VAL A 200 0.29 -1.46 6.17
C VAL A 200 -0.04 -1.21 4.70
N SER A 201 -1.21 -0.65 4.39
CA SER A 201 -1.54 -0.31 3.01
C SER A 201 -0.80 0.97 2.61
N VAL A 202 0.28 0.82 1.85
CA VAL A 202 1.00 1.94 1.18
C VAL A 202 0.01 2.80 0.39
N VAL A 203 -1.05 2.18 -0.15
CA VAL A 203 -2.17 2.88 -0.80
C VAL A 203 -2.97 3.74 0.20
N ALA A 204 -3.25 3.28 1.42
CA ALA A 204 -3.92 4.11 2.43
C ALA A 204 -3.01 5.21 3.02
N LYS A 205 -1.69 5.02 3.01
CA LYS A 205 -0.72 6.07 3.38
C LYS A 205 -0.57 7.16 2.30
N ASN A 206 -0.59 6.77 1.03
CA ASN A 206 -0.38 7.69 -0.10
C ASN A 206 -1.69 8.29 -0.64
N VAL A 207 -2.80 7.56 -0.59
CA VAL A 207 -4.13 8.09 -0.91
C VAL A 207 -4.65 8.80 0.33
N GLN A 208 -4.44 10.12 0.41
CA GLN A 208 -4.94 11.03 1.45
C GLN A 208 -6.48 11.10 1.59
N GLY A 209 -7.23 10.14 1.04
CA GLY A 209 -8.61 9.93 1.45
C GLY A 209 -8.60 9.31 2.84
N ILE A 210 -9.41 9.82 3.76
CA ILE A 210 -9.54 9.25 5.10
C ILE A 210 -10.16 7.85 4.94
N TRP A 211 -9.32 6.81 4.89
CA TRP A 211 -9.78 5.46 5.09
C TRP A 211 -10.50 5.43 6.43
N ALA A 212 -11.77 5.05 6.41
CA ALA A 212 -12.63 5.12 7.56
C ALA A 212 -13.37 3.80 7.76
N LEU A 213 -13.43 3.39 9.01
CA LEU A 213 -14.35 2.36 9.45
C LEU A 213 -15.54 3.04 10.09
N HIS A 214 -16.70 2.87 9.47
CA HIS A 214 -17.96 3.33 10.02
C HIS A 214 -18.51 2.25 10.94
N ARG A 215 -18.33 2.44 12.25
CA ARG A 215 -18.87 1.53 13.26
C ARG A 215 -20.40 1.59 13.22
N ILE A 216 -21.03 0.43 13.03
CA ILE A 216 -22.46 0.25 13.20
C ILE A 216 -22.70 -0.37 14.57
N GLU A 217 -23.76 0.07 15.24
CA GLU A 217 -24.19 -0.52 16.51
C GLU A 217 -24.63 -1.97 16.29
N TRP A 218 -24.22 -2.85 17.21
CA TRP A 218 -24.64 -4.24 17.14
C TRP A 218 -26.14 -4.34 17.47
N PRO A 219 -26.97 -5.01 16.66
CA PRO A 219 -28.41 -5.02 16.90
C PRO A 219 -28.77 -5.72 18.21
N ALA A 220 -29.69 -5.14 18.97
CA ALA A 220 -30.12 -5.70 20.26
C ALA A 220 -30.68 -7.12 20.10
N GLY A 221 -30.27 -8.04 20.99
CA GLY A 221 -30.69 -9.45 20.93
C GLY A 221 -30.11 -10.26 19.76
N CYS A 222 -29.17 -9.68 19.00
CA CYS A 222 -28.49 -10.36 17.90
C CYS A 222 -27.31 -11.22 18.41
N ILE A 223 -27.62 -12.24 19.21
CA ILE A 223 -26.66 -13.27 19.65
C ILE A 223 -27.14 -14.60 19.08
N ASP A 224 -26.29 -15.26 18.28
CA ASP A 224 -26.55 -16.60 17.76
C ASP A 224 -25.24 -17.38 17.71
N ARG A 225 -25.26 -18.65 18.17
CA ARG A 225 -24.09 -19.53 18.12
C ARG A 225 -23.77 -19.97 16.69
N ARG A 226 -24.77 -19.97 15.80
CA ARG A 226 -24.60 -20.33 14.39
C ARG A 226 -24.29 -19.07 13.57
N ARG A 227 -23.07 -19.02 13.01
CA ARG A 227 -22.58 -17.87 12.21
C ARG A 227 -23.50 -17.49 11.05
N CYS A 228 -24.09 -18.46 10.36
CA CYS A 228 -25.03 -18.22 9.26
C CYS A 228 -26.25 -17.38 9.70
N ARG A 229 -26.92 -17.80 10.79
CA ARG A 229 -28.07 -17.10 11.37
C ARG A 229 -27.69 -15.73 11.92
N LEU A 230 -26.50 -15.64 12.53
CA LEU A 230 -25.98 -14.36 12.99
C LEU A 230 -25.83 -13.37 11.81
N PHE A 231 -25.14 -13.78 10.74
CA PHE A 231 -24.92 -12.91 9.59
C PHE A 231 -26.21 -12.59 8.84
N GLU A 232 -27.19 -13.48 8.80
CA GLU A 232 -28.53 -13.14 8.27
C GLU A 232 -29.20 -12.00 9.04
N ARG A 233 -29.12 -11.99 10.38
CA ARG A 233 -29.64 -10.89 11.18
C ARG A 233 -28.89 -9.59 10.91
N LEU A 234 -27.56 -9.64 10.86
CA LEU A 234 -26.73 -8.47 10.52
C LEU A 234 -26.99 -7.95 9.10
N ARG A 235 -27.25 -8.82 8.12
CA ARG A 235 -27.64 -8.40 6.76
C ARG A 235 -28.94 -7.59 6.77
N ARG A 236 -29.97 -8.07 7.49
CA ARG A 236 -31.26 -7.36 7.59
C ARG A 236 -31.07 -5.99 8.25
N ASP A 237 -30.30 -5.94 9.32
CA ASP A 237 -29.97 -4.67 9.98
C ASP A 237 -29.22 -3.72 9.05
N PHE A 238 -28.16 -4.22 8.41
CA PHE A 238 -27.35 -3.45 7.48
C PHE A 238 -28.16 -2.89 6.31
N GLN A 239 -29.11 -3.66 5.77
CA GLN A 239 -30.02 -3.20 4.72
C GLN A 239 -30.85 -1.99 5.15
N MET A 240 -31.21 -1.88 6.43
CA MET A 240 -31.95 -0.72 6.97
C MET A 240 -31.06 0.52 7.12
N VAL A 241 -29.79 0.35 7.52
CA VAL A 241 -28.90 1.48 7.85
C VAL A 241 -27.96 1.89 6.72
N ARG A 242 -27.72 1.05 5.72
CA ARG A 242 -26.70 1.34 4.69
C ARG A 242 -26.96 2.59 3.86
N GLY A 243 -28.22 3.00 3.74
CA GLY A 243 -28.62 4.23 3.03
C GLY A 243 -28.27 5.50 3.78
N THR A 244 -27.94 5.41 5.08
CA THR A 244 -27.50 6.54 5.90
C THR A 244 -25.98 6.59 6.07
N LEU A 245 -25.24 5.69 5.41
CA LEU A 245 -23.79 5.68 5.50
C LEU A 245 -23.19 6.89 4.78
N PRO A 246 -22.09 7.47 5.30
CA PRO A 246 -21.38 8.55 4.62
C PRO A 246 -20.92 8.15 3.22
N ASP A 247 -20.88 9.13 2.32
CA ASP A 247 -20.35 8.94 0.96
C ASP A 247 -18.92 8.38 0.99
N GLY A 248 -18.70 7.34 0.19
CA GLY A 248 -17.43 6.62 0.05
C GLY A 248 -17.33 5.33 0.89
N ILE A 249 -18.21 5.15 1.89
CA ILE A 249 -18.32 3.87 2.59
C ILE A 249 -19.04 2.86 1.69
N LEU A 250 -18.46 1.67 1.52
CA LEU A 250 -19.06 0.63 0.70
C LEU A 250 -20.40 0.16 1.29
N GLN A 251 -21.44 0.18 0.45
CA GLN A 251 -22.80 -0.28 0.80
C GLN A 251 -23.12 -1.68 0.26
N ASN A 252 -22.21 -2.24 -0.54
CA ASN A 252 -22.34 -3.55 -1.19
C ASN A 252 -21.55 -4.66 -0.46
N VAL A 253 -20.97 -4.33 0.70
CA VAL A 253 -20.28 -5.24 1.62
C VAL A 253 -20.16 -4.55 2.98
N PHE A 254 -20.27 -5.31 4.06
CA PHE A 254 -19.89 -4.84 5.40
C PHE A 254 -18.94 -5.84 6.07
N LEU A 255 -18.18 -5.36 7.06
CA LEU A 255 -17.23 -6.16 7.81
C LEU A 255 -17.83 -6.60 9.14
N VAL A 256 -17.45 -7.79 9.59
CA VAL A 256 -17.74 -8.27 10.94
C VAL A 256 -16.44 -8.68 11.60
N VAL A 257 -16.16 -8.11 12.76
CA VAL A 257 -15.06 -8.54 13.63
C VAL A 257 -15.64 -9.33 14.79
N ASP A 258 -15.46 -10.64 14.70
CA ASP A 258 -15.83 -11.60 15.74
C ASP A 258 -14.61 -12.12 16.49
N ARG A 259 -14.86 -12.97 17.49
CA ARG A 259 -13.81 -13.56 18.32
C ARG A 259 -12.78 -14.35 17.49
N ASP A 260 -13.22 -15.04 16.43
CA ASP A 260 -12.33 -15.78 15.54
C ASP A 260 -11.41 -14.85 14.74
N SER A 261 -11.96 -13.73 14.26
CA SER A 261 -11.19 -12.69 13.57
C SER A 261 -10.11 -12.11 14.49
N VAL A 262 -10.43 -11.85 15.76
CA VAL A 262 -9.44 -11.36 16.74
C VAL A 262 -8.42 -12.45 17.10
N HIS A 263 -8.86 -13.70 17.25
CA HIS A 263 -7.95 -14.83 17.47
C HIS A 263 -6.98 -15.05 16.32
N SER A 264 -7.39 -14.75 15.08
CA SER A 264 -6.48 -14.81 13.91
C SER A 264 -5.29 -13.86 14.05
N VAL A 265 -5.47 -12.76 14.79
CA VAL A 265 -4.42 -11.78 15.09
C VAL A 265 -3.59 -12.21 16.30
N LEU A 266 -4.23 -12.81 17.30
CA LEU A 266 -3.60 -13.18 18.58
C LEU A 266 -2.80 -14.47 18.54
N ASN A 267 -3.38 -15.51 17.95
CA ASN A 267 -2.98 -16.89 18.14
C ASN A 267 -2.51 -17.54 16.84
N GLY A 268 -2.06 -16.73 15.88
CA GLY A 268 -1.42 -17.26 14.66
C GLY A 268 -0.29 -18.24 15.03
N PRO A 269 -0.03 -19.28 14.21
CA PRO A 269 0.82 -20.45 14.49
C PRO A 269 2.26 -20.19 15.01
N LYS A 270 2.66 -18.93 15.18
CA LYS A 270 3.93 -18.46 15.75
C LYS A 270 3.74 -17.27 16.71
N ASN A 271 2.83 -17.37 17.68
CA ASN A 271 2.57 -16.34 18.69
C ASN A 271 2.12 -14.97 18.11
N GLY A 272 1.30 -14.98 17.05
CA GLY A 272 0.65 -13.76 16.54
C GLY A 272 1.52 -12.83 15.66
N VAL A 273 2.66 -13.31 15.13
CA VAL A 273 3.59 -12.47 14.35
C VAL A 273 3.34 -12.53 12.83
N VAL A 274 2.56 -13.49 12.33
CA VAL A 274 2.38 -13.67 10.88
C VAL A 274 1.17 -12.87 10.39
N CYS A 275 1.47 -11.73 9.82
CA CYS A 275 0.59 -10.81 9.11
C CYS A 275 -0.45 -11.45 8.18
N ASP A 276 -0.05 -12.52 7.50
CA ASP A 276 -0.87 -13.17 6.48
C ASP A 276 -1.97 -14.07 7.07
N ASP A 277 -1.89 -14.37 8.36
CA ASP A 277 -2.87 -15.21 9.06
C ASP A 277 -4.02 -14.37 9.61
N MET A 278 -3.90 -13.04 9.58
CA MET A 278 -4.88 -12.11 10.11
C MET A 278 -5.99 -11.81 9.09
N TRP A 279 -7.24 -11.99 9.50
CA TRP A 279 -8.40 -11.77 8.62
C TRP A 279 -9.63 -11.24 9.36
N VAL A 280 -10.59 -10.73 8.59
CA VAL A 280 -11.94 -10.36 9.05
C VAL A 280 -12.99 -10.94 8.13
N TRP A 281 -14.23 -11.03 8.61
CA TRP A 281 -15.35 -11.43 7.76
C TRP A 281 -15.81 -10.26 6.89
N ALA A 282 -15.93 -10.50 5.58
CA ALA A 282 -16.69 -9.66 4.67
C ALA A 282 -18.02 -10.36 4.35
N VAL A 283 -19.12 -9.65 4.58
CA VAL A 283 -20.48 -10.18 4.45
C VAL A 283 -21.19 -9.51 3.28
N ASP A 284 -21.81 -10.33 2.43
CA ASP A 284 -22.66 -9.87 1.34
C ASP A 284 -24.04 -9.48 1.89
N PRO A 285 -24.43 -8.19 1.81
CA PRO A 285 -25.73 -7.74 2.28
C PRO A 285 -26.89 -8.19 1.39
N GLU A 286 -26.63 -8.56 0.13
CA GLU A 286 -27.65 -8.96 -0.85
C GLU A 286 -27.82 -10.47 -0.96
N ASN A 287 -27.03 -11.26 -0.23
CA ASN A 287 -27.13 -12.71 -0.32
C ASN A 287 -28.47 -13.22 0.25
N ARG A 288 -29.34 -13.73 -0.63
CA ARG A 288 -30.67 -14.26 -0.33
C ARG A 288 -30.73 -15.77 -0.19
N ASN A 289 -29.57 -16.44 -0.16
CA ASN A 289 -29.49 -17.88 -0.20
C ASN A 289 -29.97 -18.51 1.12
N HIS A 290 -31.29 -18.68 1.22
CA HIS A 290 -31.96 -19.42 2.26
C HIS A 290 -31.92 -20.91 1.90
N ARG A 291 -30.87 -21.63 2.33
CA ARG A 291 -31.09 -23.06 2.59
C ARG A 291 -31.98 -23.10 3.82
N GLN A 292 -33.27 -23.32 3.60
CA GLN A 292 -34.22 -23.67 4.66
C GLN A 292 -33.59 -24.81 5.47
N ASP A 293 -33.55 -24.64 6.80
CA ASP A 293 -32.88 -25.49 7.79
C ASP A 293 -33.35 -26.97 7.83
N ASP A 294 -34.14 -27.43 6.85
CA ASP A 294 -34.72 -28.77 6.79
C ASP A 294 -34.06 -29.62 5.70
N GLN A 295 -32.83 -30.07 5.92
CA GLN A 295 -32.34 -31.37 5.42
C GLN A 295 -30.98 -31.72 6.04
N ASP A 296 -31.04 -32.45 7.17
CA ASP A 296 -29.97 -33.24 7.78
C ASP A 296 -29.65 -34.47 6.90
N THR A 297 -29.29 -34.26 5.64
CA THR A 297 -28.83 -35.34 4.75
C THR A 297 -27.46 -35.03 4.16
N ALA A 298 -26.50 -35.82 4.64
CA ALA A 298 -25.26 -36.22 3.97
C ALA A 298 -24.34 -35.09 3.49
N GLN A 299 -23.49 -34.65 4.42
CA GLN A 299 -22.03 -34.79 4.31
C GLN A 299 -21.57 -35.47 2.99
N GLU A 300 -21.28 -34.69 1.94
CA GLU A 300 -20.22 -34.94 0.92
C GLU A 300 -20.27 -34.03 -0.33
N GLU A 301 -21.29 -33.19 -0.53
CA GLU A 301 -21.25 -32.11 -1.56
C GLU A 301 -21.21 -30.71 -0.93
N GLN A 302 -20.32 -30.52 0.06
CA GLN A 302 -20.09 -29.23 0.73
C GLN A 302 -19.22 -28.26 -0.08
N GLU A 303 -18.70 -28.67 -1.25
CA GLU A 303 -17.87 -27.82 -2.10
C GLU A 303 -18.67 -27.29 -3.29
N ALA A 304 -19.09 -26.02 -3.20
CA ALA A 304 -19.19 -25.05 -4.31
C ALA A 304 -20.13 -23.87 -3.99
N PHE A 305 -20.81 -23.86 -2.85
CA PHE A 305 -21.82 -22.83 -2.59
C PHE A 305 -21.31 -21.66 -1.77
N TYR A 306 -21.45 -20.44 -2.31
CA TYR A 306 -21.11 -19.21 -1.61
C TYR A 306 -22.10 -18.93 -0.45
N PRO A 307 -21.65 -18.91 0.82
CA PRO A 307 -22.54 -18.74 1.97
C PRO A 307 -22.95 -17.27 2.22
N GLY A 308 -22.59 -16.35 1.32
CA GLY A 308 -22.82 -14.92 1.48
C GLY A 308 -21.85 -14.23 2.44
N TYR A 309 -20.74 -14.87 2.77
CA TYR A 309 -19.65 -14.28 3.54
C TYR A 309 -18.33 -14.97 3.22
N MET A 310 -17.22 -14.28 3.45
CA MET A 310 -15.88 -14.83 3.26
C MET A 310 -14.88 -14.17 4.19
N ARG A 311 -13.72 -14.79 4.38
CA ARG A 311 -12.60 -14.17 5.09
C ARG A 311 -11.84 -13.27 4.13
N VAL A 312 -11.37 -12.13 4.60
CA VAL A 312 -10.49 -11.21 3.86
C VAL A 312 -9.28 -10.92 4.73
N ARG A 313 -8.07 -11.07 4.16
CA ARG A 313 -6.85 -10.72 4.89
C ARG A 313 -6.81 -9.23 5.19
N LEU A 314 -6.40 -8.87 6.40
CA LEU A 314 -6.42 -7.47 6.87
C LEU A 314 -5.68 -6.53 5.91
N GLN A 315 -4.49 -6.91 5.45
CA GLN A 315 -3.68 -6.10 4.54
C GLN A 315 -4.30 -5.88 3.16
N GLN A 316 -5.21 -6.77 2.76
CA GLN A 316 -5.83 -6.78 1.45
C GLN A 316 -7.15 -6.00 1.47
N LEU A 317 -7.64 -5.62 2.65
CA LEU A 317 -8.86 -4.81 2.82
C LEU A 317 -8.77 -3.49 2.06
N ALA A 318 -7.73 -2.70 2.28
CA ALA A 318 -7.62 -1.36 1.68
C ALA A 318 -7.10 -1.37 0.22
N SER A 319 -6.44 -2.45 -0.20
CA SER A 319 -5.83 -2.58 -1.52
C SER A 319 -6.71 -3.40 -2.46
N ASN A 320 -6.53 -4.72 -2.51
CA ASN A 320 -7.17 -5.59 -3.49
C ASN A 320 -8.68 -5.71 -3.28
N PHE A 321 -9.14 -5.80 -2.03
CA PHE A 321 -10.55 -6.03 -1.73
C PHE A 321 -11.40 -4.78 -1.96
N TYR A 322 -10.97 -3.62 -1.45
CA TYR A 322 -11.69 -2.35 -1.65
C TYR A 322 -11.83 -2.04 -3.14
N GLU A 323 -10.72 -2.15 -3.88
CA GLU A 323 -10.69 -1.92 -5.33
C GLU A 323 -11.61 -2.88 -6.10
N ALA A 324 -11.68 -4.15 -5.71
CA ALA A 324 -12.58 -5.12 -6.33
C ALA A 324 -14.06 -4.82 -6.04
N ARG A 325 -14.38 -4.13 -4.94
CA ARG A 325 -15.75 -3.84 -4.51
C ARG A 325 -16.23 -2.43 -4.86
N ARG A 326 -15.35 -1.52 -5.25
CA ARG A 326 -15.70 -0.13 -5.56
C ARG A 326 -16.59 -0.04 -6.83
N PRO A 327 -17.74 0.63 -6.77
CA PRO A 327 -18.68 0.74 -7.91
C PRO A 327 -18.18 1.64 -9.04
N ASP A 328 -17.44 2.73 -8.72
CA ASP A 328 -17.06 3.78 -9.67
C ASP A 328 -16.18 3.32 -10.84
N LYS A 329 -15.58 2.11 -10.75
CA LYS A 329 -14.70 1.57 -11.78
C LYS A 329 -15.39 0.67 -12.81
N GLY A 330 -16.72 0.52 -12.74
CA GLY A 330 -17.51 -0.27 -13.71
C GLY A 330 -17.25 -1.79 -13.68
N ASN A 331 -16.30 -2.26 -12.88
CA ASN A 331 -15.85 -3.64 -12.78
C ASN A 331 -15.95 -4.16 -11.35
N THR A 332 -17.07 -3.93 -10.68
CA THR A 332 -17.31 -4.49 -9.34
C THR A 332 -17.35 -6.01 -9.42
N VAL A 333 -16.38 -6.67 -8.82
CA VAL A 333 -16.26 -8.13 -8.83
C VAL A 333 -17.26 -8.73 -7.83
N PRO A 334 -18.11 -9.68 -8.22
CA PRO A 334 -19.05 -10.34 -7.31
C PRO A 334 -18.34 -10.99 -6.12
N LEU A 335 -18.94 -10.93 -4.92
CA LEU A 335 -18.34 -11.52 -3.73
C LEU A 335 -18.21 -13.05 -3.83
N GLU A 336 -19.08 -13.71 -4.59
CA GLU A 336 -18.96 -15.14 -4.91
C GLU A 336 -17.66 -15.46 -5.67
N THR A 337 -17.29 -14.62 -6.65
CA THR A 337 -16.00 -14.76 -7.36
C THR A 337 -14.83 -14.56 -6.41
N LEU A 338 -14.89 -13.55 -5.54
CA LEU A 338 -13.84 -13.29 -4.55
C LEU A 338 -13.74 -14.43 -3.52
N TRP A 339 -14.86 -15.05 -3.16
CA TRP A 339 -14.90 -16.22 -2.28
C TRP A 339 -14.24 -17.45 -2.94
N ALA A 340 -14.45 -17.66 -4.23
CA ALA A 340 -13.76 -18.71 -4.98
C ALA A 340 -12.24 -18.46 -5.03
N CYS A 341 -11.80 -17.21 -5.19
CA CYS A 341 -10.39 -16.84 -5.07
C CYS A 341 -9.85 -17.10 -3.66
N ALA A 342 -10.62 -16.78 -2.62
CA ALA A 342 -10.26 -17.02 -1.22
C ALA A 342 -10.05 -18.52 -0.94
N HIS A 343 -10.79 -19.42 -1.57
CA HIS A 343 -10.61 -20.87 -1.39
C HIS A 343 -9.28 -21.40 -1.93
N LYS A 344 -8.64 -20.65 -2.84
CA LYS A 344 -7.34 -20.98 -3.41
C LYS A 344 -6.15 -20.48 -2.58
N SER A 345 -6.39 -19.66 -1.54
CA SER A 345 -5.35 -19.05 -0.71
C SER A 345 -5.28 -19.64 0.71
N HIS A 346 -4.16 -19.39 1.39
CA HIS A 346 -3.97 -19.78 2.79
C HIS A 346 -5.02 -19.13 3.72
N GLU A 347 -5.45 -19.87 4.73
CA GLU A 347 -6.60 -19.58 5.64
C GLU A 347 -7.97 -19.43 4.96
N ARG A 348 -8.07 -19.83 3.69
CA ARG A 348 -9.26 -19.60 2.85
C ARG A 348 -9.69 -18.13 2.86
N ALA A 349 -8.71 -17.22 2.92
CA ALA A 349 -8.92 -15.79 3.09
C ALA A 349 -8.52 -15.02 1.83
N PHE A 350 -9.41 -14.17 1.33
CA PHE A 350 -9.20 -13.43 0.09
C PHE A 350 -7.91 -12.60 0.15
N VAL A 351 -7.10 -12.72 -0.92
CA VAL A 351 -5.86 -11.98 -1.10
C VAL A 351 -5.92 -11.07 -2.33
N SER A 352 -6.29 -11.64 -3.47
CA SER A 352 -6.29 -10.99 -4.78
C SER A 352 -7.24 -11.74 -5.71
N VAL A 353 -7.52 -11.17 -6.87
CA VAL A 353 -8.18 -11.87 -8.00
C VAL A 353 -7.16 -12.54 -8.93
N ARG A 354 -5.87 -12.21 -8.78
CA ARG A 354 -4.77 -12.72 -9.61
C ARG A 354 -4.27 -14.04 -9.05
N GLU A 355 -4.19 -15.07 -9.87
CA GLU A 355 -3.85 -16.42 -9.38
C GLU A 355 -2.42 -16.52 -8.85
N GLU A 356 -1.49 -15.76 -9.44
CA GLU A 356 -0.10 -15.69 -9.00
C GLU A 356 0.06 -15.14 -7.57
N ASP A 357 -0.95 -14.48 -7.01
CA ASP A 357 -0.93 -13.94 -5.66
C ASP A 357 -1.39 -14.96 -4.60
N PHE A 358 -2.11 -16.02 -5.00
CA PHE A 358 -2.72 -16.95 -4.04
C PHE A 358 -1.70 -17.71 -3.19
N GLN A 359 -0.52 -17.98 -3.77
CA GLN A 359 0.55 -18.74 -3.15
C GLN A 359 1.66 -17.87 -2.54
N LYS A 360 1.55 -16.53 -2.58
CA LYS A 360 2.62 -15.62 -2.11
C LYS A 360 2.78 -15.56 -0.59
N TRP A 361 2.13 -16.45 0.16
CA TRP A 361 2.25 -16.53 1.62
C TRP A 361 3.70 -16.82 2.05
N VAL A 362 4.22 -16.03 3.00
CA VAL A 362 5.58 -16.19 3.51
C VAL A 362 5.55 -16.42 5.02
N LEU A 363 6.02 -17.60 5.44
CA LEU A 363 6.30 -17.89 6.84
C LEU A 363 7.34 -16.91 7.39
N ASN A 364 7.01 -16.21 8.49
CA ASN A 364 7.89 -15.26 9.21
C ASN A 364 8.04 -13.86 8.58
N ARG A 365 7.02 -13.34 7.90
CA ARG A 365 7.08 -11.97 7.38
C ARG A 365 6.20 -11.02 8.20
N ASP A 366 6.81 -9.94 8.67
CA ASP A 366 6.14 -8.84 9.42
C ASP A 366 5.44 -7.83 8.51
N VAL A 367 5.58 -8.01 7.19
CA VAL A 367 4.87 -7.29 6.13
C VAL A 367 4.31 -8.33 5.19
N GLY A 368 3.02 -8.30 4.93
CA GLY A 368 2.39 -9.47 4.35
C GLY A 368 2.37 -9.44 2.84
N SER A 369 1.94 -10.59 2.33
CA SER A 369 2.09 -10.95 0.95
C SER A 369 1.03 -10.27 0.09
N CYS A 370 1.46 -9.76 -1.07
CA CYS A 370 0.60 -9.15 -2.10
C CYS A 370 0.13 -7.72 -1.85
N LEU A 371 0.85 -6.91 -1.08
CA LEU A 371 0.66 -5.47 -1.16
C LEU A 371 0.99 -5.01 -2.59
N ARG A 372 0.04 -4.34 -3.26
CA ARG A 372 0.34 -3.62 -4.51
C ARG A 372 1.34 -2.52 -4.14
N GLN A 373 2.57 -2.65 -4.65
CA GLN A 373 3.55 -1.57 -4.68
C GLN A 373 3.06 -0.47 -5.62
#